data_AF-A0A0Q7BNM3-F1
#
_entry.id   AF-A0A0Q7BNM3-F1
#
_cell.length_a   1.000
_cell.length_b   1.000
_cell.length_c   1.000
_cell.angle_alpha   90.00
_cell.angle_beta   90.00
_cell.angle_gamma   90.00
#
_symmetry.space_group_name_H-M   'P 1'
#
loop_
_entity.id
_entity.type
_entity.pdbx_description
1 polymer ?
#
loop_
_entity_poly.entity_id
_entity_poly.type
_entity_poly.pdbx_seq_one_letter_code
_entity_poly.pdbx_strand_id
1 'polypeptide(L)'
;MPPPATIPRAPRRSLAVLACTLWLAFASPASAAQGCLDTATQAPSPSRALAMATLALQEHEAFGGQAMDAEGRMTEAGSSEADDTRPTLPGLAPWQRVLGYWQAVDPLLPSLVRFGALRPADRHLLMQALNEATAGRLQGMGVGPDEGLDSAELRAVQVALARVAVIDTPWSAAFISWLARQAGLAGDEFVFSEAHVDYAGAAWQAGIDEAAGRPTRYALRACDLRRTPPRIGDIVCQARGAGAELDTFDKIGGVLATRDTGGEPLPMHCDVVVAVDATGFDTVGGNVLQSVTRRRLDFAPGTRWLDPSYLPEGCTPGTTGAPGCIDRHMSRQPWSLLLQWR
;
A
#
# COMPACT_ATOMS: atom_id res chain seq x y z
N MET A 1 -62.83 77.03 14.15
CA MET A 1 -63.32 75.67 13.85
C MET A 1 -62.45 75.09 12.75
N PRO A 2 -61.91 73.88 12.93
CA PRO A 2 -60.61 73.49 12.39
C PRO A 2 -60.70 72.73 11.05
N PRO A 3 -59.65 72.78 10.21
CA PRO A 3 -59.54 71.98 8.99
C PRO A 3 -59.17 70.52 9.34
N PRO A 4 -59.67 69.51 8.61
CA PRO A 4 -59.31 68.12 8.87
C PRO A 4 -57.92 67.75 8.30
N ALA A 5 -57.00 67.55 9.24
CA ALA A 5 -56.01 66.47 9.36
C ALA A 5 -55.18 66.03 8.14
N THR A 6 -53.89 66.38 8.21
CA THR A 6 -52.77 65.75 7.52
C THR A 6 -52.43 64.38 8.13
N ILE A 7 -52.29 63.35 7.30
CA ILE A 7 -51.69 62.05 7.67
C ILE A 7 -50.28 61.99 7.06
N PRO A 8 -49.22 61.72 7.84
CA PRO A 8 -47.84 61.76 7.36
C PRO A 8 -47.42 60.48 6.63
N ARG A 9 -46.63 60.64 5.55
CA ARG A 9 -45.99 59.57 4.79
C ARG A 9 -44.93 58.86 5.63
N ALA A 10 -45.06 57.54 5.78
CA ALA A 10 -44.00 56.67 6.30
C ALA A 10 -42.96 56.35 5.19
N PRO A 11 -41.64 56.38 5.49
CA PRO A 11 -40.61 55.98 4.53
C PRO A 11 -40.49 54.45 4.47
N ARG A 12 -40.52 53.90 3.25
CA ARG A 12 -40.18 52.50 2.98
C ARG A 12 -38.68 52.30 3.25
N ARG A 13 -38.35 51.57 4.32
CA ARG A 13 -36.98 51.09 4.58
C ARG A 13 -36.68 49.95 3.62
N SER A 14 -35.83 50.20 2.63
CA SER A 14 -35.21 49.16 1.81
C SER A 14 -34.16 48.44 2.64
N LEU A 15 -34.43 47.18 3.02
CA LEU A 15 -33.42 46.27 3.56
C LEU A 15 -32.50 45.85 2.41
N ALA A 16 -31.31 46.44 2.34
CA ALA A 16 -30.23 45.92 1.51
C ALA A 16 -29.68 44.66 2.17
N VAL A 17 -30.03 43.49 1.63
CA VAL A 17 -29.38 42.22 1.97
C VAL A 17 -28.00 42.24 1.32
N LEU A 18 -26.96 42.45 2.13
CA LEU A 18 -25.57 42.26 1.70
C LEU A 18 -25.35 40.74 1.56
N ALA A 19 -25.40 40.24 0.33
CA ALA A 19 -24.98 38.87 0.03
C ALA A 19 -23.44 38.82 0.07
N CYS A 20 -22.88 38.45 1.22
CA CYS A 20 -21.48 38.01 1.30
C CYS A 20 -21.37 36.66 0.58
N THR A 21 -20.97 36.70 -0.68
CA THR A 21 -20.53 35.51 -1.43
C THR A 21 -19.16 35.08 -0.88
N LEU A 22 -19.16 34.14 0.06
CA LEU A 22 -17.95 33.35 0.35
C LEU A 22 -17.63 32.55 -0.91
N TRP A 23 -16.61 32.99 -1.66
CA TRP A 23 -15.95 32.18 -2.67
C TRP A 23 -15.20 31.04 -1.95
N LEU A 24 -15.85 29.90 -1.79
CA LEU A 24 -15.14 28.65 -1.57
C LEU A 24 -14.39 28.34 -2.86
N ALA A 25 -13.09 28.65 -2.88
CA ALA A 25 -12.20 28.22 -3.95
C ALA A 25 -12.10 26.70 -3.92
N PHE A 26 -12.98 26.03 -4.66
CA PHE A 26 -12.81 24.61 -4.94
C PHE A 26 -11.56 24.48 -5.81
N ALA A 27 -10.52 23.84 -5.26
CA ALA A 27 -9.34 23.48 -6.02
C ALA A 27 -9.78 22.66 -7.24
N SER A 28 -9.45 23.14 -8.44
CA SER A 28 -9.81 22.43 -9.66
C SER A 28 -8.94 21.18 -9.81
N PRO A 29 -9.48 20.04 -10.27
CA PRO A 29 -8.72 18.80 -10.49
C PRO A 29 -7.49 19.00 -11.42
N ALA A 30 -7.53 20.02 -12.28
CA ALA A 30 -6.40 20.44 -13.10
C ALA A 30 -5.16 20.87 -12.28
N SER A 31 -5.34 21.49 -11.11
CA SER A 31 -4.23 21.96 -10.26
C SER A 31 -3.48 20.80 -9.60
N ALA A 32 -4.20 19.75 -9.17
CA ALA A 32 -3.60 18.57 -8.58
C ALA A 32 -2.78 17.78 -9.62
N ALA A 33 -3.34 17.61 -10.82
CA ALA A 33 -2.64 16.97 -11.94
C ALA A 33 -1.36 17.72 -12.34
N GLN A 34 -1.40 19.07 -12.34
CA GLN A 34 -0.23 19.88 -12.63
C GLN A 34 0.88 19.68 -11.58
N GLY A 35 0.54 19.67 -10.29
CA GLY A 35 1.53 19.41 -9.22
C GLY A 35 2.20 18.05 -9.37
N CYS A 36 1.43 17.00 -9.68
CA CYS A 36 1.96 15.66 -9.96
C CYS A 36 3.00 15.66 -11.11
N LEU A 37 2.68 16.34 -12.21
CA LEU A 37 3.56 16.47 -13.38
C LEU A 37 4.82 17.28 -13.06
N ASP A 38 4.67 18.43 -12.41
CA ASP A 38 5.77 19.32 -12.08
C ASP A 38 6.82 18.58 -11.24
N THR A 39 6.39 17.88 -10.19
CA THR A 39 7.29 17.09 -9.35
C THR A 39 7.87 15.88 -10.07
N ALA A 40 7.14 15.26 -11.00
CA ALA A 40 7.69 14.15 -11.79
C ALA A 40 8.87 14.57 -12.67
N THR A 41 8.95 15.86 -13.06
CA THR A 41 10.10 16.41 -13.80
C THR A 41 11.28 16.80 -12.91
N GLN A 42 11.10 16.81 -11.59
CA GLN A 42 12.14 17.18 -10.64
C GLN A 42 13.00 15.96 -10.30
N ALA A 43 14.29 16.05 -10.60
CA ALA A 43 15.31 15.08 -10.25
C ALA A 43 16.43 15.72 -9.41
N PRO A 44 17.04 14.99 -8.46
CA PRO A 44 16.69 13.62 -8.04
C PRO A 44 15.46 13.60 -7.11
N SER A 45 14.90 12.41 -6.88
CA SER A 45 13.91 12.20 -5.81
C SER A 45 14.48 12.60 -4.43
N PRO A 46 13.63 12.91 -3.44
CA PRO A 46 14.09 13.18 -2.07
C PRO A 46 14.96 12.04 -1.51
N SER A 47 15.92 12.37 -0.65
CA SER A 47 16.87 11.38 -0.10
C SER A 47 16.18 10.20 0.61
N ARG A 48 15.06 10.45 1.31
CA ARG A 48 14.25 9.39 1.94
C ARG A 48 13.56 8.48 0.92
N ALA A 49 13.15 9.01 -0.24
CA ALA A 49 12.60 8.22 -1.33
C ALA A 49 13.67 7.28 -1.93
N LEU A 50 14.88 7.79 -2.14
CA LEU A 50 16.03 7.00 -2.60
C LEU A 50 16.45 5.94 -1.57
N ALA A 51 16.40 6.26 -0.27
CA ALA A 51 16.64 5.31 0.80
C ALA A 51 15.60 4.17 0.79
N MET A 52 14.31 4.50 0.64
CA MET A 52 13.24 3.51 0.51
C MET A 52 13.46 2.55 -0.66
N ALA A 53 13.82 3.08 -1.84
CA ALA A 53 14.15 2.26 -3.01
C ALA A 53 15.38 1.36 -2.78
N THR A 54 16.41 1.88 -2.13
CA THR A 54 17.62 1.11 -1.79
C THR A 54 17.31 -0.04 -0.85
N LEU A 55 16.49 0.20 0.18
CA LEU A 55 16.04 -0.83 1.13
C LEU A 55 15.20 -1.91 0.43
N ALA A 56 14.34 -1.52 -0.51
CA ALA A 56 13.56 -2.47 -1.30
C ALA A 56 14.47 -3.40 -2.12
N LEU A 57 15.50 -2.86 -2.77
CA LEU A 57 16.51 -3.66 -3.48
C LEU A 57 17.29 -4.58 -2.55
N GLN A 58 17.64 -4.12 -1.35
CA GLN A 58 18.34 -4.97 -0.36
C GLN A 58 17.49 -6.17 0.08
N GLU A 59 16.20 -5.97 0.32
CA GLU A 59 15.30 -7.08 0.65
C GLU A 59 15.02 -8.00 -0.56
N HIS A 60 14.97 -7.45 -1.77
CA HIS A 60 14.90 -8.25 -3.00
C HIS A 60 16.09 -9.19 -3.16
N GLU A 61 17.31 -8.69 -2.98
CA GLU A 61 18.54 -9.51 -2.98
C GLU A 61 18.54 -10.52 -1.83
N ALA A 62 18.07 -10.13 -0.64
CA ALA A 62 17.98 -11.04 0.50
C ALA A 62 16.96 -12.18 0.29
N PHE A 63 15.98 -11.99 -0.59
CA PHE A 63 15.05 -13.01 -1.07
C PHE A 63 15.54 -13.72 -2.34
N GLY A 64 16.82 -13.60 -2.68
CA GLY A 64 17.42 -14.35 -3.80
C GLY A 64 17.04 -13.82 -5.18
N GLY A 65 16.60 -12.57 -5.29
CA GLY A 65 16.57 -11.87 -6.56
C GLY A 65 15.39 -12.16 -7.49
N GLN A 66 14.25 -12.67 -6.98
CA GLN A 66 13.09 -13.01 -7.83
C GLN A 66 12.71 -11.87 -8.81
N ALA A 67 12.62 -12.16 -10.12
CA ALA A 67 12.47 -11.13 -11.14
C ALA A 67 11.47 -11.49 -12.24
N MET A 68 10.62 -10.53 -12.61
CA MET A 68 9.72 -10.59 -13.76
C MET A 68 10.12 -9.60 -14.85
N ASP A 69 10.06 -10.04 -16.11
CA ASP A 69 10.24 -9.19 -17.28
C ASP A 69 9.02 -8.28 -17.54
N ALA A 70 9.14 -7.45 -18.58
CA ALA A 70 8.10 -6.50 -18.96
C ALA A 70 6.84 -7.18 -19.49
N GLU A 71 6.94 -8.41 -20.00
CA GLU A 71 5.78 -9.23 -20.37
C GLU A 71 5.16 -9.92 -19.15
N GLY A 72 5.71 -9.74 -17.94
CA GLY A 72 5.20 -10.34 -16.71
C GLY A 72 5.47 -11.84 -16.61
N ARG A 73 6.50 -12.33 -17.29
CA ARG A 73 7.02 -13.71 -17.15
C ARG A 73 8.06 -13.73 -16.04
N MET A 74 8.08 -14.80 -15.27
CA MET A 74 9.14 -15.03 -14.30
C MET A 74 10.45 -15.36 -15.04
N THR A 75 11.48 -14.57 -14.78
CA THR A 75 12.83 -14.73 -15.37
C THR A 75 13.82 -15.33 -14.38
N GLU A 76 13.64 -15.05 -13.10
CA GLU A 76 14.48 -15.56 -12.01
C GLU A 76 13.58 -15.93 -10.83
N ALA A 77 13.75 -17.14 -10.26
CA ALA A 77 13.05 -17.55 -9.05
C ALA A 77 13.89 -17.22 -7.82
N GLY A 78 13.26 -16.64 -6.81
CA GLY A 78 13.90 -16.35 -5.51
C GLY A 78 13.47 -17.33 -4.43
N SER A 79 13.78 -16.98 -3.19
CA SER A 79 13.28 -17.66 -2.00
C SER A 79 11.82 -17.31 -1.72
N SER A 80 11.10 -18.27 -1.17
CA SER A 80 9.74 -18.11 -0.67
C SER A 80 9.74 -17.57 0.76
N GLU A 81 8.69 -16.84 1.13
CA GLU A 81 8.39 -16.37 2.49
C GLU A 81 8.41 -17.51 3.54
N ALA A 82 8.17 -18.73 3.10
CA ALA A 82 8.20 -19.92 3.94
C ALA A 82 9.60 -20.54 4.04
N ASP A 83 10.61 -20.06 3.34
CA ASP A 83 11.94 -20.67 3.37
C ASP A 83 12.68 -20.36 4.67
N ASP A 84 13.35 -21.39 5.22
CA ASP A 84 14.21 -21.30 6.41
C ASP A 84 15.71 -21.29 6.02
N THR A 85 16.00 -21.33 4.71
CA THR A 85 17.35 -21.19 4.19
C THR A 85 17.80 -19.73 4.33
N ARG A 86 19.11 -19.52 4.50
CA ARG A 86 19.72 -18.19 4.57
C ARG A 86 20.48 -17.97 3.26
N PRO A 87 19.89 -17.27 2.26
CA PRO A 87 20.52 -17.08 0.96
C PRO A 87 21.82 -16.26 1.08
N THR A 88 21.88 -15.38 2.08
CA THR A 88 23.03 -14.52 2.39
C THR A 88 23.48 -14.74 3.84
N LEU A 89 24.80 -14.86 4.09
CA LEU A 89 25.38 -15.02 5.43
C LEU A 89 26.07 -13.71 5.87
N PRO A 90 25.83 -13.19 7.09
CA PRO A 90 24.92 -13.65 8.15
C PRO A 90 23.56 -12.91 8.10
N GLY A 91 22.65 -13.33 7.22
CA GLY A 91 21.30 -12.77 7.10
C GLY A 91 20.22 -13.58 7.84
N LEU A 92 19.06 -12.96 8.04
CA LEU A 92 17.82 -13.63 8.47
C LEU A 92 17.25 -14.50 7.34
N ALA A 93 16.65 -15.63 7.67
CA ALA A 93 15.86 -16.42 6.72
C ALA A 93 14.62 -15.64 6.26
N PRO A 94 14.08 -15.90 5.06
CA PRO A 94 12.89 -15.22 4.53
C PRO A 94 11.71 -15.11 5.51
N TRP A 95 11.33 -16.19 6.20
CA TRP A 95 10.20 -16.12 7.16
C TRP A 95 10.48 -15.19 8.34
N GLN A 96 11.74 -15.07 8.77
CA GLN A 96 12.15 -14.19 9.86
C GLN A 96 12.12 -12.72 9.43
N ARG A 97 12.38 -12.45 8.14
CA ARG A 97 12.26 -11.11 7.56
C ARG A 97 10.80 -10.69 7.49
N VAL A 98 9.92 -11.58 7.02
CA VAL A 98 8.46 -11.33 7.00
C VAL A 98 7.93 -11.02 8.41
N LEU A 99 8.39 -11.78 9.42
CA LEU A 99 8.09 -11.47 10.81
C LEU A 99 8.51 -10.05 11.22
N GLY A 100 9.70 -9.60 10.79
CA GLY A 100 10.19 -8.24 11.02
C GLY A 100 9.37 -7.16 10.31
N TYR A 101 8.81 -7.44 9.13
CA TYR A 101 7.92 -6.51 8.43
C TYR A 101 6.62 -6.29 9.22
N TRP A 102 6.02 -7.36 9.73
CA TRP A 102 4.82 -7.29 10.56
C TRP A 102 5.02 -6.45 11.83
N GLN A 103 6.16 -6.65 12.52
CA GLN A 103 6.50 -5.89 13.72
C GLN A 103 6.61 -4.38 13.50
N ALA A 104 6.80 -3.91 12.26
CA ALA A 104 6.81 -2.47 11.95
C ALA A 104 5.43 -1.84 11.82
N VAL A 105 4.37 -2.64 11.66
CA VAL A 105 2.97 -2.19 11.60
C VAL A 105 2.28 -2.42 12.92
N ASP A 106 2.30 -3.67 13.40
CA ASP A 106 1.67 -4.05 14.65
C ASP A 106 2.63 -4.96 15.44
N PRO A 107 3.03 -4.59 16.67
CA PRO A 107 3.76 -5.52 17.53
C PRO A 107 2.96 -6.79 17.83
N LEU A 108 1.63 -6.73 17.74
CA LEU A 108 0.72 -7.86 17.79
C LEU A 108 0.60 -8.45 16.37
N LEU A 109 1.38 -9.49 16.10
CA LEU A 109 1.31 -10.26 14.84
C LEU A 109 -0.13 -10.70 14.53
N PRO A 110 -0.49 -11.01 13.26
CA PRO A 110 -1.85 -11.42 12.85
C PRO A 110 -2.46 -12.52 13.73
N SER A 111 -3.58 -12.25 14.40
CA SER A 111 -4.10 -13.13 15.46
C SER A 111 -4.63 -14.48 14.99
N LEU A 112 -4.89 -14.67 13.69
CA LEU A 112 -5.53 -15.87 13.16
C LEU A 112 -4.51 -16.86 12.61
N VAL A 113 -4.70 -18.14 12.94
CA VAL A 113 -3.90 -19.27 12.44
C VAL A 113 -4.81 -20.22 11.66
N ARG A 114 -4.48 -20.49 10.39
CA ARG A 114 -5.20 -21.48 9.57
C ARG A 114 -4.51 -22.83 9.71
N PHE A 115 -5.31 -23.89 9.84
CA PHE A 115 -4.80 -25.25 10.05
C PHE A 115 -5.66 -26.34 9.37
N GLY A 116 -6.49 -25.94 8.40
CA GLY A 116 -7.38 -26.83 7.65
C GLY A 116 -8.80 -26.98 8.22
N ALA A 117 -9.08 -26.40 9.39
CA ALA A 117 -10.46 -26.33 9.91
C ALA A 117 -11.30 -25.26 9.20
N LEU A 118 -12.63 -25.35 9.36
CA LEU A 118 -13.59 -24.40 8.78
C LEU A 118 -13.38 -22.95 9.27
N ARG A 119 -12.98 -22.79 10.53
CA ARG A 119 -12.66 -21.49 11.14
C ARG A 119 -11.19 -21.48 11.57
N PRO A 120 -10.47 -20.36 11.39
CA PRO A 120 -9.14 -20.21 11.95
C PRO A 120 -9.19 -20.24 13.48
N ALA A 121 -8.08 -20.63 14.10
CA ALA A 121 -7.90 -20.54 15.54
C ALA A 121 -7.31 -19.18 15.91
N ASP A 122 -7.66 -18.68 17.09
CA ASP A 122 -7.04 -17.49 17.66
C ASP A 122 -5.69 -17.88 18.30
N ARG A 123 -4.61 -17.26 17.82
CA ARG A 123 -3.24 -17.51 18.28
C ARG A 123 -3.07 -17.21 19.76
N HIS A 124 -3.72 -16.18 20.29
CA HIS A 124 -3.57 -15.79 21.69
C HIS A 124 -4.21 -16.83 22.60
N LEU A 125 -5.40 -17.32 22.24
CA LEU A 125 -6.06 -18.41 22.97
C LEU A 125 -5.26 -19.71 22.90
N LEU A 126 -4.71 -20.04 21.73
CA LEU A 126 -3.80 -21.19 21.59
C LEU A 126 -2.58 -21.05 22.49
N MET A 127 -1.96 -19.86 22.50
CA MET A 127 -0.80 -19.59 23.34
C MET A 127 -1.13 -19.67 24.83
N GLN A 128 -2.31 -19.20 25.24
CA GLN A 128 -2.77 -19.34 26.62
C GLN A 128 -2.90 -20.82 27.01
N ALA A 129 -3.55 -21.63 26.17
CA ALA A 129 -3.71 -23.07 26.42
C ALA A 129 -2.35 -23.79 26.49
N LEU A 130 -1.39 -23.43 25.63
CA LEU A 130 -0.03 -23.98 25.67
C LEU A 130 0.72 -23.62 26.95
N ASN A 131 0.57 -22.38 27.43
CA ASN A 131 1.18 -21.95 28.70
C ASN A 131 0.57 -22.69 29.90
N GLU A 132 -0.72 -23.04 29.84
CA GLU A 132 -1.38 -23.88 30.83
C GLU A 132 -0.88 -25.33 30.84
N ALA A 133 -0.43 -25.83 29.68
CA ALA A 133 0.09 -27.20 29.50
C ALA A 133 1.61 -27.34 29.75
N THR A 134 2.26 -26.36 30.38
CA THR A 134 3.71 -26.41 30.66
C THR A 134 4.05 -27.41 31.75
N ALA A 135 5.15 -28.14 31.58
CA ALA A 135 5.60 -29.17 32.53
C ALA A 135 5.74 -28.62 33.96
N GLY A 136 6.36 -27.44 34.11
CA GLY A 136 6.54 -26.80 35.42
C GLY A 136 5.22 -26.47 36.13
N ARG A 137 4.18 -26.07 35.38
CA ARG A 137 2.85 -25.78 35.94
C ARG A 137 2.12 -27.06 36.32
N LEU A 138 2.17 -28.08 35.48
CA LEU A 138 1.55 -29.38 35.73
C LEU A 138 2.20 -30.09 36.94
N GLN A 139 3.53 -30.06 37.04
CA GLN A 139 4.27 -30.57 38.20
C GLN A 139 3.87 -29.86 39.50
N GLY A 140 3.65 -28.53 39.45
CA GLY A 140 3.12 -27.76 40.59
C GLY A 140 1.71 -28.20 41.04
N MET A 141 0.98 -28.93 40.20
CA MET A 141 -0.33 -29.53 40.50
C MET A 141 -0.24 -31.03 40.84
N GLY A 142 0.97 -31.59 40.98
CA GLY A 142 1.19 -32.99 41.34
C GLY A 142 1.19 -33.96 40.15
N VAL A 143 1.24 -33.46 38.92
CA VAL A 143 1.40 -34.28 37.71
C VAL A 143 2.86 -34.74 37.58
N GLY A 144 3.08 -35.94 37.00
CA GLY A 144 4.42 -36.52 36.84
C GLY A 144 5.40 -35.67 36.03
N PRO A 145 6.72 -35.89 36.16
CA PRO A 145 7.74 -35.04 35.56
C PRO A 145 7.80 -35.13 34.02
N ASP A 146 7.29 -36.21 33.44
CA ASP A 146 7.30 -36.50 32.01
C ASP A 146 6.06 -35.97 31.27
N GLU A 147 5.21 -35.19 31.96
CA GLU A 147 3.98 -34.63 31.43
C GLU A 147 4.10 -33.12 31.16
N GLY A 148 3.56 -32.67 30.02
CA GLY A 148 3.54 -31.27 29.61
C GLY A 148 4.69 -30.87 28.70
N LEU A 149 4.65 -29.62 28.24
CA LEU A 149 5.67 -29.06 27.36
C LEU A 149 6.84 -28.50 28.18
N ASP A 150 8.06 -28.88 27.83
CA ASP A 150 9.25 -28.22 28.35
C ASP A 150 9.45 -26.82 27.71
N SER A 151 10.46 -26.08 28.18
CA SER A 151 10.72 -24.73 27.68
C SER A 151 11.13 -24.68 26.20
N ALA A 152 11.84 -25.70 25.71
CA ALA A 152 12.29 -25.79 24.33
C ALA A 152 11.14 -26.16 23.39
N GLU A 153 10.30 -27.11 23.79
CA GLU A 153 9.09 -27.51 23.08
C GLU A 153 8.08 -26.36 23.01
N LEU A 154 7.81 -25.69 24.13
CA LEU A 154 6.95 -24.51 24.15
C LEU A 154 7.49 -23.43 23.21
N ARG A 155 8.81 -23.19 23.22
CA ARG A 155 9.44 -22.22 22.32
C ARG A 155 9.31 -22.64 20.85
N ALA A 156 9.47 -23.92 20.53
CA ALA A 156 9.31 -24.43 19.18
C ALA A 156 7.86 -24.21 18.67
N VAL A 157 6.86 -24.51 19.49
CA VAL A 157 5.44 -24.29 19.16
C VAL A 157 5.14 -22.80 19.01
N GLN A 158 5.68 -21.93 19.88
CA GLN A 158 5.55 -20.48 19.74
C GLN A 158 6.06 -19.97 18.39
N VAL A 159 7.24 -20.42 17.98
CA VAL A 159 7.85 -20.04 16.70
C VAL A 159 7.00 -20.56 15.53
N ALA A 160 6.51 -21.80 15.62
CA ALA A 160 5.64 -22.37 14.59
C ALA A 160 4.34 -21.57 14.43
N LEU A 161 3.68 -21.22 15.53
CA LEU A 161 2.45 -20.41 15.52
C LEU A 161 2.69 -19.00 14.95
N ALA A 162 3.80 -18.36 15.34
CA ALA A 162 4.16 -17.06 14.79
C ALA A 162 4.43 -17.13 13.29
N ARG A 163 5.19 -18.14 12.84
CA ARG A 163 5.53 -18.36 11.43
C ARG A 163 4.29 -18.59 10.57
N VAL A 164 3.37 -19.46 11.01
CA VAL A 164 2.12 -19.71 10.26
C VAL A 164 1.27 -18.45 10.17
N ALA A 165 1.11 -17.71 11.27
CA ALA A 165 0.31 -16.49 11.29
C ALA A 165 0.79 -15.43 10.28
N VAL A 166 2.11 -15.24 10.15
CA VAL A 166 2.67 -14.22 9.25
C VAL A 166 2.77 -14.65 7.78
N ILE A 167 2.80 -15.96 7.51
CA ILE A 167 2.83 -16.51 6.15
C ILE A 167 1.41 -16.61 5.57
N ASP A 168 0.42 -17.01 6.39
CA ASP A 168 -0.97 -17.14 5.94
C ASP A 168 -1.70 -15.80 5.76
N THR A 169 -1.06 -14.70 6.18
CA THR A 169 -1.61 -13.35 6.10
C THR A 169 -0.83 -12.56 5.06
N PRO A 170 -1.49 -11.97 4.04
CA PRO A 170 -0.80 -11.17 3.02
C PRO A 170 0.00 -10.03 3.65
N TRP A 171 1.32 -10.00 3.42
CA TRP A 171 2.24 -9.07 4.11
C TRP A 171 2.76 -7.94 3.20
N SER A 172 2.26 -7.82 1.96
CA SER A 172 2.72 -6.78 1.02
C SER A 172 2.61 -5.35 1.55
N ALA A 173 1.56 -5.01 2.30
CA ALA A 173 1.41 -3.68 2.90
C ALA A 173 2.30 -3.50 4.15
N ALA A 174 2.47 -4.57 4.94
CA ALA A 174 3.42 -4.56 6.05
C ALA A 174 4.86 -4.32 5.57
N PHE A 175 5.22 -4.87 4.41
CA PHE A 175 6.50 -4.60 3.75
C PHE A 175 6.67 -3.13 3.36
N ILE A 176 5.67 -2.51 2.71
CA ILE A 176 5.73 -1.09 2.36
C ILE A 176 5.81 -0.20 3.62
N SER A 177 5.02 -0.51 4.64
CA SER A 177 5.07 0.18 5.93
C SER A 177 6.43 0.03 6.62
N TRP A 178 7.04 -1.16 6.57
CA TRP A 178 8.39 -1.39 7.07
C TRP A 178 9.41 -0.54 6.31
N LEU A 179 9.37 -0.55 4.97
CA LEU A 179 10.26 0.26 4.12
C LEU A 179 10.12 1.76 4.42
N ALA A 180 8.89 2.27 4.56
CA ALA A 180 8.61 3.65 4.91
C ALA A 180 9.24 4.02 6.27
N ARG A 181 9.12 3.13 7.26
CA ARG A 181 9.69 3.32 8.60
C ARG A 181 11.22 3.32 8.56
N GLN A 182 11.82 2.37 7.85
CA GLN A 182 13.28 2.30 7.66
C GLN A 182 13.83 3.50 6.88
N ALA A 183 13.05 4.08 5.97
CA ALA A 183 13.37 5.32 5.26
C ALA A 183 13.23 6.59 6.13
N GLY A 184 12.81 6.45 7.39
CA GLY A 184 12.71 7.54 8.36
C GLY A 184 11.44 8.37 8.24
N LEU A 185 10.34 7.80 7.74
CA LEU A 185 9.01 8.43 7.85
C LEU A 185 8.45 8.28 9.27
N ALA A 186 7.85 9.36 9.77
CA ALA A 186 7.12 9.37 11.04
C ALA A 186 5.61 9.14 10.84
N GLY A 187 4.88 8.87 11.94
CA GLY A 187 3.45 8.52 11.89
C GLY A 187 2.52 9.66 11.42
N ASP A 188 3.02 10.90 11.39
CA ASP A 188 2.34 12.06 10.82
C ASP A 188 2.79 12.37 9.39
N GLU A 189 3.74 11.61 8.86
CA GLU A 189 4.20 11.66 7.47
C GLU A 189 3.73 10.46 6.64
N PHE A 190 3.39 9.34 7.30
CA PHE A 190 2.93 8.09 6.67
C PHE A 190 2.01 7.28 7.58
N VAL A 191 0.96 6.66 7.02
CA VAL A 191 0.09 5.73 7.74
C VAL A 191 0.68 4.33 7.67
N PHE A 192 1.25 3.84 8.79
CA PHE A 192 1.74 2.47 8.89
C PHE A 192 0.56 1.51 9.07
N SER A 193 0.31 0.69 8.05
CA SER A 193 -0.84 -0.24 8.03
C SER A 193 -0.50 -1.55 7.32
N GLU A 194 -1.24 -2.60 7.68
CA GLU A 194 -1.29 -3.90 7.02
C GLU A 194 -2.20 -3.89 5.78
N ALA A 195 -2.83 -2.76 5.47
CA ALA A 195 -3.69 -2.59 4.30
C ALA A 195 -3.19 -1.45 3.40
N HIS A 196 -2.95 -1.74 2.11
CA HIS A 196 -2.51 -0.75 1.11
C HIS A 196 -3.47 0.45 1.00
N VAL A 197 -4.76 0.19 1.17
CA VAL A 197 -5.82 1.21 1.04
C VAL A 197 -5.66 2.35 2.05
N ASP A 198 -5.09 2.10 3.22
CA ASP A 198 -5.00 3.10 4.30
C ASP A 198 -4.03 4.23 3.96
N TYR A 199 -2.79 3.89 3.58
CA TYR A 199 -1.82 4.90 3.16
C TYR A 199 -2.11 5.47 1.77
N ALA A 200 -2.80 4.72 0.90
CA ALA A 200 -3.31 5.24 -0.36
C ALA A 200 -4.40 6.32 -0.12
N GLY A 201 -5.31 6.08 0.82
CA GLY A 201 -6.34 7.03 1.22
C GLY A 201 -5.75 8.29 1.85
N ALA A 202 -4.76 8.13 2.74
CA ALA A 202 -4.05 9.27 3.31
C ALA A 202 -3.27 10.08 2.26
N ALA A 203 -2.64 9.42 1.28
CA ALA A 203 -1.99 10.10 0.14
C ALA A 203 -3.01 10.84 -0.75
N TRP A 204 -4.19 10.26 -0.94
CA TRP A 204 -5.29 10.90 -1.66
C TRP A 204 -5.74 12.19 -0.96
N GLN A 205 -6.00 12.12 0.34
CA GLN A 205 -6.38 13.27 1.16
C GLN A 205 -5.28 14.35 1.16
N ALA A 206 -4.00 13.95 1.26
CA ALA A 206 -2.87 14.87 1.19
C ALA A 206 -2.81 15.63 -0.15
N GLY A 207 -3.11 14.97 -1.27
CA GLY A 207 -3.21 15.62 -2.58
C GLY A 207 -4.35 16.64 -2.64
N ILE A 208 -5.51 16.33 -2.05
CA ILE A 208 -6.63 17.27 -1.93
C ILE A 208 -6.23 18.49 -1.09
N ASP A 209 -5.57 18.26 0.05
CA ASP A 209 -5.12 19.33 0.94
C ASP A 209 -4.10 20.24 0.25
N GLU A 210 -3.10 19.66 -0.41
CA GLU A 210 -2.08 20.40 -1.16
C GLU A 210 -2.72 21.26 -2.27
N ALA A 211 -3.63 20.70 -3.06
CA ALA A 211 -4.32 21.43 -4.13
C ALA A 211 -5.18 22.59 -3.60
N ALA A 212 -5.69 22.48 -2.37
CA ALA A 212 -6.43 23.52 -1.69
C ALA A 212 -5.56 24.50 -0.89
N GLY A 213 -4.23 24.37 -0.96
CA GLY A 213 -3.29 25.19 -0.19
C GLY A 213 -3.34 24.94 1.32
N ARG A 214 -3.91 23.80 1.75
CA ARG A 214 -3.92 23.39 3.15
C ARG A 214 -2.59 22.70 3.50
N PRO A 215 -2.00 23.01 4.67
CA PRO A 215 -0.77 22.34 5.09
C PRO A 215 -1.05 20.86 5.36
N THR A 216 -0.17 20.00 4.87
CA THR A 216 -0.17 18.56 5.16
C THR A 216 1.27 18.09 5.27
N ARG A 217 1.54 17.28 6.29
CA ARG A 217 2.85 16.69 6.54
C ARG A 217 3.04 15.33 5.87
N TYR A 218 1.99 14.79 5.25
CA TYR A 218 2.04 13.50 4.61
C TYR A 218 3.05 13.53 3.46
N ALA A 219 4.01 12.61 3.46
CA ALA A 219 5.15 12.63 2.55
C ALA A 219 4.78 12.29 1.10
N LEU A 220 3.61 11.69 0.89
CA LEU A 220 3.14 11.21 -0.40
C LEU A 220 1.88 11.95 -0.84
N ARG A 221 1.60 11.95 -2.14
CA ARG A 221 0.27 12.27 -2.69
C ARG A 221 -0.15 11.27 -3.75
N ALA A 222 -1.45 11.12 -3.94
CA ALA A 222 -2.00 10.31 -5.02
C ALA A 222 -1.95 11.07 -6.37
N CYS A 223 -1.42 10.41 -7.40
CA CYS A 223 -1.35 10.86 -8.79
C CYS A 223 -1.83 9.77 -9.76
N ASP A 224 -2.35 10.14 -10.93
CA ASP A 224 -2.71 9.17 -11.98
C ASP A 224 -1.42 8.63 -12.62
N LEU A 225 -1.13 7.35 -12.42
CA LEU A 225 0.07 6.68 -12.96
C LEU A 225 0.11 6.70 -14.49
N ARG A 226 -1.04 6.74 -15.15
CA ARG A 226 -1.12 6.79 -16.62
C ARG A 226 -0.75 8.16 -17.18
N ARG A 227 -0.70 9.18 -16.31
CA ARG A 227 -0.44 10.58 -16.65
C ARG A 227 0.65 11.21 -15.79
N THR A 228 1.38 10.44 -15.00
CA THR A 228 2.50 10.94 -14.19
C THR A 228 3.68 9.99 -14.32
N PRO A 229 4.84 10.41 -14.87
CA PRO A 229 5.99 9.52 -14.93
C PRO A 229 6.49 9.23 -13.50
N PRO A 230 6.68 7.95 -13.13
CA PRO A 230 7.18 7.61 -11.81
C PRO A 230 8.66 8.02 -11.67
N ARG A 231 9.07 8.34 -10.43
CA ARG A 231 10.47 8.51 -10.06
C ARG A 231 10.89 7.44 -9.06
N ILE A 232 12.20 7.26 -8.91
CA ILE A 232 12.76 6.33 -7.92
C ILE A 232 12.25 6.70 -6.52
N GLY A 233 11.73 5.71 -5.81
CA GLY A 233 11.12 5.82 -4.49
C GLY A 233 9.61 6.03 -4.49
N ASP A 234 9.01 6.52 -5.60
CA ASP A 234 7.54 6.59 -5.70
C ASP A 234 6.95 5.17 -5.63
N ILE A 235 5.67 5.07 -5.26
CA ILE A 235 5.00 3.78 -5.04
C ILE A 235 3.88 3.63 -6.08
N VAL A 236 3.90 2.56 -6.87
CA VAL A 236 2.84 2.27 -7.85
C VAL A 236 1.86 1.27 -7.28
N CYS A 237 0.56 1.50 -7.47
CA CYS A 237 -0.50 0.75 -6.83
C CYS A 237 -1.59 0.31 -7.83
N GLN A 238 -2.20 -0.83 -7.54
CA GLN A 238 -3.32 -1.38 -8.29
C GLN A 238 -4.34 -2.07 -7.36
N ALA A 239 -5.61 -2.07 -7.75
CA ALA A 239 -6.67 -2.81 -7.07
C ALA A 239 -6.65 -4.31 -7.48
N ARG A 240 -6.97 -5.23 -6.56
CA ARG A 240 -7.03 -6.69 -6.79
C ARG A 240 -8.46 -7.22 -6.72
N GLY A 241 -8.67 -8.44 -7.21
CA GLY A 241 -9.88 -9.24 -7.00
C GLY A 241 -10.80 -9.36 -8.22
N ALA A 242 -11.67 -10.37 -8.20
CA ALA A 242 -12.63 -10.61 -9.27
C ALA A 242 -13.67 -9.48 -9.31
N GLY A 243 -13.71 -8.71 -10.40
CA GLY A 243 -14.63 -7.58 -10.57
C GLY A 243 -14.07 -6.22 -10.13
N ALA A 244 -12.75 -6.04 -10.05
CA ALA A 244 -12.15 -4.74 -9.75
C ALA A 244 -12.33 -3.76 -10.91
N GLU A 245 -13.55 -3.21 -11.02
CA GLU A 245 -13.91 -2.09 -11.90
C GLU A 245 -13.10 -0.83 -11.58
N LEU A 246 -12.28 -0.83 -10.51
CA LEU A 246 -11.38 0.24 -10.07
C LEU A 246 -10.07 0.30 -10.89
N ASP A 247 -10.22 0.31 -12.21
CA ASP A 247 -9.13 0.27 -13.19
C ASP A 247 -8.59 1.65 -13.60
N THR A 248 -9.19 2.71 -13.10
CA THR A 248 -8.76 4.09 -13.35
C THR A 248 -8.53 4.86 -12.06
N PHE A 249 -7.69 5.90 -12.16
CA PHE A 249 -7.40 6.81 -11.05
C PHE A 249 -8.67 7.44 -10.46
N ASP A 250 -9.63 7.84 -11.30
CA ASP A 250 -10.89 8.44 -10.85
C ASP A 250 -11.75 7.45 -10.07
N LYS A 251 -11.85 6.19 -10.55
CA LYS A 251 -12.67 5.16 -9.90
C LYS A 251 -12.08 4.75 -8.56
N ILE A 252 -10.78 4.47 -8.49
CA ILE A 252 -10.12 4.16 -7.21
C ILE A 252 -10.16 5.37 -6.28
N GLY A 253 -9.99 6.58 -6.80
CA GLY A 253 -10.10 7.83 -6.08
C GLY A 253 -11.44 8.06 -5.41
N GLY A 254 -12.55 7.75 -6.12
CA GLY A 254 -13.89 7.83 -5.54
C GLY A 254 -14.08 6.92 -4.31
N VAL A 255 -13.44 5.76 -4.33
CA VAL A 255 -13.43 4.84 -3.18
C VAL A 255 -12.51 5.36 -2.07
N LEU A 256 -11.29 5.81 -2.40
CA LEU A 256 -10.35 6.35 -1.41
C LEU A 256 -10.86 7.61 -0.70
N ALA A 257 -11.60 8.46 -1.41
CA ALA A 257 -12.13 9.73 -0.88
C ALA A 257 -13.21 9.56 0.21
N THR A 258 -13.81 8.38 0.33
CA THR A 258 -14.97 8.14 1.21
C THR A 258 -14.67 7.20 2.37
N ARG A 259 -13.42 6.77 2.51
CA ARG A 259 -13.03 5.74 3.47
C ARG A 259 -12.22 6.31 4.62
N ASP A 260 -12.53 5.83 5.81
CA ASP A 260 -11.71 6.01 6.99
C ASP A 260 -10.55 5.02 6.99
N THR A 261 -9.40 5.45 7.52
CA THR A 261 -8.26 4.58 7.81
C THR A 261 -8.66 3.47 8.79
N GLY A 262 -8.27 2.22 8.49
CA GLY A 262 -8.66 1.05 9.28
C GLY A 262 -10.12 0.62 9.06
N GLY A 263 -10.78 1.16 8.03
CA GLY A 263 -12.10 0.73 7.59
C GLY A 263 -12.08 -0.63 6.90
N GLU A 264 -13.13 -0.93 6.13
CA GLU A 264 -13.24 -2.19 5.38
C GLU A 264 -11.97 -2.48 4.54
N PRO A 265 -11.63 -3.74 4.28
CA PRO A 265 -10.51 -4.05 3.39
C PRO A 265 -10.88 -3.70 1.94
N LEU A 266 -9.94 -3.12 1.21
CA LEU A 266 -9.98 -3.05 -0.25
C LEU A 266 -8.78 -3.83 -0.77
N PRO A 267 -8.98 -4.95 -1.52
CA PRO A 267 -7.87 -5.69 -2.07
C PRO A 267 -7.06 -4.78 -3.00
N MET A 268 -5.81 -4.55 -2.64
CA MET A 268 -4.88 -3.67 -3.33
C MET A 268 -3.47 -4.23 -3.22
N HIS A 269 -2.58 -3.74 -4.05
CA HIS A 269 -1.15 -4.00 -3.95
C HIS A 269 -0.35 -2.86 -4.50
N CYS A 270 0.82 -2.64 -3.92
CA CYS A 270 1.73 -1.59 -4.31
C CYS A 270 3.18 -2.08 -4.30
N ASP A 271 3.96 -1.54 -5.23
CA ASP A 271 5.39 -1.79 -5.40
C ASP A 271 6.16 -0.46 -5.35
N VAL A 272 7.39 -0.47 -4.83
CA VAL A 272 8.27 0.71 -4.81
C VAL A 272 9.04 0.79 -6.12
N VAL A 273 9.08 1.95 -6.77
CA VAL A 273 9.89 2.19 -7.97
C VAL A 273 11.36 2.25 -7.57
N VAL A 274 12.19 1.35 -8.10
CA VAL A 274 13.62 1.22 -7.73
C VAL A 274 14.57 1.70 -8.82
N ALA A 275 14.13 1.69 -10.08
CA ALA A 275 14.90 2.20 -11.21
C ALA A 275 13.96 2.78 -12.27
N VAL A 276 14.44 3.78 -13.01
CA VAL A 276 13.72 4.38 -14.15
C VAL A 276 14.74 4.66 -15.25
N ASP A 277 14.43 4.25 -16.48
CA ASP A 277 15.27 4.50 -17.65
C ASP A 277 14.46 5.13 -18.80
N ALA A 278 14.94 4.98 -20.04
CA ALA A 278 14.29 5.56 -21.22
C ALA A 278 13.09 4.73 -21.73
N THR A 279 13.05 3.43 -21.44
CA THR A 279 12.03 2.51 -21.96
C THR A 279 11.02 2.10 -20.90
N GLY A 280 11.29 2.32 -19.62
CA GLY A 280 10.39 1.92 -18.54
C GLY A 280 10.97 2.17 -17.15
N PHE A 281 10.48 1.39 -16.20
CA PHE A 281 10.88 1.44 -14.80
C PHE A 281 10.78 0.06 -14.14
N ASP A 282 11.62 -0.16 -13.14
CA ASP A 282 11.61 -1.35 -12.31
C ASP A 282 10.97 -1.04 -10.96
N THR A 283 10.22 -2.00 -10.46
CA THR A 283 9.52 -1.92 -9.17
C THR A 283 9.86 -3.11 -8.30
N VAL A 284 9.82 -2.95 -6.98
CA VAL A 284 9.99 -4.04 -6.01
C VAL A 284 8.80 -4.08 -5.07
N GLY A 285 8.13 -5.24 -5.03
CA GLY A 285 6.97 -5.52 -4.19
C GLY A 285 7.19 -6.71 -3.28
N GLY A 286 6.68 -6.62 -2.05
CA GLY A 286 6.63 -7.76 -1.11
C GLY A 286 5.41 -8.63 -1.35
N ASN A 287 5.49 -9.91 -1.02
CA ASN A 287 4.41 -10.90 -1.15
C ASN A 287 3.83 -11.00 -2.58
N VAL A 288 4.70 -10.86 -3.58
CA VAL A 288 4.38 -11.20 -4.97
C VAL A 288 4.90 -12.60 -5.20
N LEU A 289 4.01 -13.55 -5.48
CA LEU A 289 4.35 -14.97 -5.56
C LEU A 289 5.13 -15.45 -4.32
N GLN A 290 4.67 -15.05 -3.13
CA GLN A 290 5.29 -15.40 -1.85
C GLN A 290 6.76 -14.96 -1.71
N SER A 291 7.19 -13.93 -2.43
CA SER A 291 8.57 -13.43 -2.36
C SER A 291 8.63 -11.89 -2.38
N VAL A 292 9.83 -11.34 -2.24
CA VAL A 292 10.12 -9.94 -2.62
C VAL A 292 10.55 -9.95 -4.07
N THR A 293 9.76 -9.36 -4.95
CA THR A 293 9.91 -9.52 -6.41
C THR A 293 10.20 -8.21 -7.08
N ARG A 294 11.22 -8.19 -7.95
CA ARG A 294 11.43 -7.12 -8.91
C ARG A 294 10.59 -7.35 -10.15
N ARG A 295 9.90 -6.31 -10.64
CA ARG A 295 9.10 -6.33 -11.86
C ARG A 295 9.47 -5.18 -12.76
N ARG A 296 9.70 -5.47 -14.03
CA ARG A 296 9.81 -4.47 -15.10
C ARG A 296 8.43 -4.03 -15.58
N LEU A 297 8.25 -2.71 -15.76
CA LEU A 297 7.10 -2.10 -16.44
C LEU A 297 7.61 -1.16 -17.53
N ASP A 298 7.03 -1.26 -18.72
CA ASP A 298 7.42 -0.45 -19.88
C ASP A 298 6.60 0.82 -19.99
N PHE A 299 7.23 1.84 -20.57
CA PHE A 299 6.53 3.00 -21.09
C PHE A 299 5.98 2.74 -22.50
N ALA A 300 4.89 3.42 -22.84
CA ALA A 300 4.41 3.45 -24.22
C ALA A 300 5.50 4.05 -25.14
N PRO A 301 5.68 3.54 -26.36
CA PRO A 301 6.75 3.96 -27.27
C PRO A 301 6.83 5.48 -27.45
N GLY A 302 8.02 6.06 -27.23
CA GLY A 302 8.27 7.50 -27.37
C GLY A 302 7.71 8.37 -26.24
N THR A 303 7.22 7.77 -25.16
CA THR A 303 6.64 8.47 -24.01
C THR A 303 7.32 8.08 -22.71
N ARG A 304 6.85 8.66 -21.58
CA ARG A 304 7.17 8.22 -20.21
C ARG A 304 5.91 7.83 -19.44
N TRP A 305 4.87 7.41 -20.16
CA TRP A 305 3.60 6.95 -19.61
C TRP A 305 3.59 5.44 -19.58
N LEU A 306 2.99 4.82 -18.56
CA LEU A 306 2.82 3.37 -18.51
C LEU A 306 2.16 2.86 -19.81
N ASP A 307 2.72 1.79 -20.37
CA ASP A 307 2.18 1.20 -21.60
C ASP A 307 0.72 0.74 -21.40
N PRO A 308 -0.23 1.15 -22.27
CA PRO A 308 -1.63 0.77 -22.15
C PRO A 308 -1.89 -0.74 -22.12
N SER A 309 -0.99 -1.57 -22.65
CA SER A 309 -1.13 -3.04 -22.63
C SER A 309 -1.11 -3.65 -21.22
N TYR A 310 -0.62 -2.94 -20.21
CA TYR A 310 -0.73 -3.36 -18.82
C TYR A 310 -2.16 -3.24 -18.28
N LEU A 311 -2.98 -2.37 -18.88
CA LEU A 311 -4.34 -2.07 -18.45
C LEU A 311 -5.36 -3.07 -19.04
N PRO A 312 -6.49 -3.33 -18.36
CA PRO A 312 -7.54 -4.20 -18.87
C PRO A 312 -8.03 -3.82 -20.29
N GLU A 313 -8.12 -2.52 -20.56
CA GLU A 313 -8.58 -1.91 -21.81
C GLU A 313 -7.58 -2.04 -22.98
N GLY A 314 -6.28 -2.22 -22.69
CA GLY A 314 -5.23 -2.23 -23.72
C GLY A 314 -5.18 -3.49 -24.57
N CYS A 315 -5.86 -4.56 -24.14
CA CYS A 315 -5.84 -5.88 -24.80
C CYS A 315 -7.14 -6.65 -24.53
N THR A 316 -8.09 -6.68 -25.46
CA THR A 316 -9.32 -7.49 -25.26
C THR A 316 -9.00 -9.00 -25.25
N PRO A 317 -9.60 -9.80 -24.35
CA PRO A 317 -9.48 -11.26 -24.41
C PRO A 317 -9.88 -11.78 -25.79
N GLY A 318 -9.01 -12.55 -26.45
CA GLY A 318 -9.21 -13.03 -27.82
C GLY A 318 -8.47 -12.25 -28.92
N THR A 319 -7.80 -11.13 -28.58
CA THR A 319 -6.87 -10.42 -29.49
C THR A 319 -5.40 -10.64 -29.13
N THR A 320 -5.09 -11.59 -28.25
CA THR A 320 -3.72 -12.08 -28.02
C THR A 320 -3.10 -12.53 -29.35
N GLY A 321 -2.11 -11.76 -29.84
CA GLY A 321 -1.50 -11.95 -31.16
C GLY A 321 -1.93 -10.94 -32.24
N ALA A 322 -2.86 -10.03 -31.95
CA ALA A 322 -3.11 -8.86 -32.80
C ALA A 322 -1.91 -7.90 -32.73
N PRO A 323 -1.49 -7.27 -33.84
CA PRO A 323 -0.38 -6.31 -33.83
C PRO A 323 -0.62 -5.21 -32.79
N GLY A 324 0.27 -5.11 -31.79
CA GLY A 324 0.19 -4.11 -30.73
C GLY A 324 -0.42 -4.55 -29.40
N CYS A 325 -0.96 -5.78 -29.29
CA CYS A 325 -1.42 -6.33 -28.01
C CYS A 325 -0.41 -7.35 -27.46
N ILE A 326 0.39 -6.92 -26.49
CA ILE A 326 1.38 -7.74 -25.78
C ILE A 326 0.68 -8.39 -24.58
N ASP A 327 0.79 -9.72 -24.45
CA ASP A 327 0.35 -10.40 -23.24
C ASP A 327 1.31 -10.06 -22.10
N ARG A 328 0.83 -9.24 -21.15
CA ARG A 328 1.59 -8.82 -19.96
C ARG A 328 1.47 -9.82 -18.80
N HIS A 329 0.89 -11.01 -19.02
CA HIS A 329 0.80 -12.12 -18.07
C HIS A 329 0.51 -11.66 -16.63
N MET A 330 1.44 -11.90 -15.69
CA MET A 330 1.29 -11.56 -14.28
C MET A 330 1.42 -10.07 -13.98
N SER A 331 1.92 -9.29 -14.93
CA SER A 331 2.01 -7.82 -14.89
C SER A 331 0.77 -7.13 -15.43
N ARG A 332 -0.14 -7.86 -16.09
CA ARG A 332 -1.43 -7.33 -16.52
C ARG A 332 -2.34 -7.10 -15.31
N GLN A 333 -2.34 -5.87 -14.82
CA GLN A 333 -3.08 -5.44 -13.63
C GLN A 333 -3.58 -4.01 -13.83
N PRO A 334 -4.67 -3.59 -13.16
CA PRO A 334 -5.20 -2.22 -13.21
C PRO A 334 -4.30 -1.20 -12.47
N TRP A 335 -3.05 -1.05 -12.91
CA TRP A 335 -2.10 -0.05 -12.41
C TRP A 335 -2.58 1.36 -12.72
N SER A 336 -3.15 2.03 -11.72
CA SER A 336 -3.84 3.31 -11.91
C SER A 336 -3.40 4.39 -10.94
N LEU A 337 -2.79 4.01 -9.82
CA LEU A 337 -2.44 4.92 -8.73
C LEU A 337 -0.93 5.00 -8.55
N LEU A 338 -0.39 6.22 -8.50
CA LEU A 338 0.98 6.52 -8.11
C LEU A 338 0.95 7.30 -6.79
N LEU A 339 1.58 6.79 -5.74
CA LEU A 339 1.87 7.57 -4.53
C LEU A 339 3.24 8.24 -4.73
N GLN A 340 3.20 9.52 -5.08
CA GLN A 340 4.38 10.29 -5.43
C GLN A 340 4.95 11.00 -4.20
N TRP A 341 6.26 10.92 -4.00
CA TRP A 341 6.97 11.69 -2.97
C TRP A 341 6.89 13.20 -3.24
N ARG A 342 6.51 13.95 -2.22
CA ARG A 342 6.34 15.41 -2.29
C ARG A 342 7.61 16.16 -1.88
#